data_AF-X0WT01-F1
#
_entry.id   AF-X0WT01-F1
#
_cell.length_a   1.000
_cell.length_b   1.000
_cell.length_c   1.000
_cell.angle_alpha   90.00
_cell.angle_beta   90.00
_cell.angle_gamma   90.00
#
_symmetry.space_group_name_H-M   'P 1'
#
loop_
_entity.id
_entity.type
_entity.pdbx_description
1 polymer ?
#
loop_
_entity_poly.entity_id
_entity_poly.type
_entity_poly.pdbx_seq_one_letter_code
_entity_poly.pdbx_strand_id
1 'polypeptide(L)'
;KRQTGETAWKQPRSLFKAGWSTPMIWRHGDTDEVIVLGFKRLTSYNPSTGAEIWWAGGFSPETIGVPVAGQGLLFVGAAAVAGRGDEEWDAPRTWKIIVQRFDRNRDKQIQRDEMTKGFTIILRPELSTDNPGYGLPTRGMDGLMRFFDKDKNRIITEAEWMQTMSGFATESQPTLLAIRPGAKNDARKSHVVWEAHHGLPESPSILYCRQKLYLLRDGGRLTCLEAATGKEIFRERIGASGQYAASPIAAGDNIIA
;
A
#
# COMPACT_ATOMS: atom_id res chain seq x y z
N LYS A 1 -19.63 -17.65 -18.68
CA LYS A 1 -19.54 -19.00 -19.26
C LYS A 1 -18.71 -18.90 -20.54
N ARG A 2 -17.64 -19.69 -20.67
CA ARG A 2 -16.62 -19.51 -21.73
C ARG A 2 -17.18 -19.56 -23.15
N GLN A 3 -18.11 -20.49 -23.41
CA GLN A 3 -18.66 -20.72 -24.74
C GLN A 3 -19.72 -19.68 -25.14
N THR A 4 -20.51 -19.20 -24.18
CA THR A 4 -21.67 -18.35 -24.46
C THR A 4 -21.44 -16.87 -24.12
N GLY A 5 -20.39 -16.54 -23.38
CA GLY A 5 -20.16 -15.19 -22.86
C GLY A 5 -21.10 -14.79 -21.72
N GLU A 6 -22.12 -15.60 -21.41
CA GLU A 6 -23.10 -15.30 -20.35
C GLU A 6 -22.43 -15.17 -18.98
N THR A 7 -22.91 -14.26 -18.15
CA THR A 7 -22.46 -14.15 -16.74
C THR A 7 -22.68 -15.48 -16.01
N ALA A 8 -21.63 -16.02 -15.39
CA ALA A 8 -21.75 -17.26 -14.60
C ALA A 8 -22.41 -16.99 -13.24
N TRP A 9 -21.97 -15.92 -12.57
CA TRP A 9 -22.52 -15.42 -11.32
C TRP A 9 -22.09 -13.95 -11.15
N LYS A 10 -22.77 -13.23 -10.26
CA LYS A 10 -22.45 -11.85 -9.89
C LYS A 10 -22.66 -11.70 -8.39
N GLN A 11 -21.63 -11.20 -7.70
CA GLN A 11 -21.70 -10.94 -6.26
C GLN A 11 -21.62 -9.43 -5.99
N PRO A 12 -22.63 -8.84 -5.34
CA PRO A 12 -22.55 -7.46 -4.87
C PRO A 12 -21.47 -7.30 -3.80
N ARG A 13 -20.65 -6.26 -3.91
CA ARG A 13 -19.67 -5.87 -2.89
C ARG A 13 -20.09 -4.55 -2.25
N SER A 14 -21.05 -4.60 -1.34
CA SER A 14 -21.72 -3.41 -0.77
C SER A 14 -20.78 -2.43 -0.05
N LEU A 15 -19.65 -2.90 0.46
CA LEU A 15 -18.63 -2.07 1.14
C LEU A 15 -17.57 -1.51 0.20
N PHE A 16 -17.55 -1.94 -1.07
CA PHE A 16 -16.49 -1.58 -2.00
C PHE A 16 -16.66 -0.15 -2.51
N LYS A 17 -15.63 0.68 -2.33
CA LYS A 17 -15.58 2.03 -2.92
C LYS A 17 -14.55 2.17 -4.04
N ALA A 18 -13.39 1.52 -3.92
CA ALA A 18 -12.30 1.58 -4.88
C ALA A 18 -11.39 0.34 -4.78
N GLY A 19 -10.61 0.07 -5.84
CA GLY A 19 -9.65 -1.02 -5.92
C GLY A 19 -9.32 -1.40 -7.37
N TRP A 20 -8.04 -1.64 -7.64
CA TRP A 20 -7.48 -1.92 -8.97
C TRP A 20 -6.74 -3.27 -9.04
N SER A 21 -6.70 -4.01 -7.93
CA SER A 21 -6.12 -5.36 -7.88
C SER A 21 -6.77 -6.28 -8.89
N THR A 22 -5.94 -6.98 -9.67
CA THR A 22 -6.40 -8.09 -10.51
C THR A 22 -6.71 -9.31 -9.62
N PRO A 23 -7.88 -9.96 -9.77
CA PRO A 23 -8.18 -11.21 -9.07
C PRO A 23 -7.28 -12.36 -9.51
N MET A 24 -7.11 -13.37 -8.65
CA MET A 24 -6.42 -14.62 -9.00
C MET A 24 -7.25 -15.85 -8.62
N ILE A 25 -6.94 -16.99 -9.24
CA ILE A 25 -7.37 -18.29 -8.74
C ILE A 25 -6.29 -18.82 -7.80
N TRP A 26 -6.62 -19.01 -6.53
CA TRP A 26 -5.77 -19.70 -5.57
C TRP A 26 -6.14 -21.18 -5.53
N ARG A 27 -5.17 -22.03 -5.89
CA ARG A 27 -5.32 -23.49 -5.87
C ARG A 27 -4.58 -24.07 -4.68
N HIS A 28 -5.25 -24.88 -3.89
CA HIS A 28 -4.66 -25.60 -2.77
C HIS A 28 -5.38 -26.93 -2.56
N GLY A 29 -4.62 -28.04 -2.54
CA GLY A 29 -5.20 -29.38 -2.59
C GLY A 29 -6.16 -29.54 -3.79
N ASP A 30 -7.38 -29.99 -3.51
CA ASP A 30 -8.46 -30.15 -4.49
C ASP A 30 -9.42 -28.93 -4.54
N THR A 31 -9.03 -27.80 -3.94
CA THR A 31 -9.87 -26.60 -3.84
C THR A 31 -9.33 -25.47 -4.71
N ASP A 32 -10.22 -24.89 -5.52
CA ASP A 32 -9.99 -23.64 -6.24
C ASP A 32 -10.82 -22.53 -5.60
N GLU A 33 -10.20 -21.37 -5.38
CA GLU A 33 -10.85 -20.16 -4.85
C GLU A 33 -10.55 -18.94 -5.72
N VAL A 34 -11.55 -18.08 -5.95
CA VAL A 34 -11.32 -16.76 -6.56
C VAL A 34 -10.96 -15.78 -5.45
N ILE A 35 -9.75 -15.24 -5.50
CA ILE A 35 -9.24 -14.26 -4.52
C ILE A 35 -9.35 -12.86 -5.11
N VAL A 36 -10.03 -11.98 -4.39
CA VAL A 36 -10.23 -10.58 -4.76
C VAL A 36 -9.78 -9.69 -3.61
N LEU A 37 -8.70 -8.95 -3.81
CA LEU A 37 -8.34 -7.83 -2.95
C LEU A 37 -9.10 -6.58 -3.39
N GLY A 38 -9.74 -5.89 -2.46
CA GLY A 38 -10.49 -4.66 -2.72
C GLY A 38 -10.42 -3.68 -1.57
N PHE A 39 -11.39 -2.76 -1.52
CA PHE A 39 -11.47 -1.70 -0.50
C PHE A 39 -11.42 -2.24 0.94
N LYS A 40 -10.29 -2.04 1.63
CA LYS A 40 -10.02 -2.49 3.01
C LYS A 40 -10.17 -3.99 3.29
N ARG A 41 -10.47 -4.82 2.28
CA ARG A 41 -10.91 -6.20 2.46
C ARG A 41 -10.42 -7.10 1.32
N LEU A 42 -9.86 -8.24 1.72
CA LEU A 42 -9.63 -9.40 0.89
C LEU A 42 -10.83 -10.34 1.03
N THR A 43 -11.33 -10.87 -0.08
CA THR A 43 -12.44 -11.83 -0.09
C THR A 43 -12.12 -13.02 -0.98
N SER A 44 -12.44 -14.22 -0.50
CA SER A 44 -12.42 -15.45 -1.27
C SER A 44 -13.83 -15.84 -1.69
N TYR A 45 -13.98 -16.31 -2.93
CA TYR A 45 -15.23 -16.79 -3.49
C TYR A 45 -15.09 -18.20 -4.08
N ASN A 46 -16.16 -18.97 -3.99
CA ASN A 46 -16.31 -20.22 -4.72
C ASN A 46 -16.37 -19.93 -6.23
N PRO A 47 -15.47 -20.48 -7.07
CA PRO A 47 -15.42 -20.18 -8.50
C PRO A 47 -16.67 -20.60 -9.28
N SER A 48 -17.38 -21.62 -8.82
CA SER A 48 -18.56 -22.17 -9.50
C SER A 48 -19.85 -21.41 -9.16
N THR A 49 -19.99 -20.96 -7.91
CA THR A 49 -21.24 -20.36 -7.42
C THR A 49 -21.15 -18.85 -7.18
N GLY A 50 -19.94 -18.30 -7.02
CA GLY A 50 -19.71 -16.92 -6.61
C GLY A 50 -19.97 -16.65 -5.12
N ALA A 51 -20.30 -17.69 -4.34
CA ALA A 51 -20.53 -17.56 -2.91
C ALA A 51 -19.23 -17.17 -2.18
N GLU A 52 -19.32 -16.20 -1.26
CA GLU A 52 -18.20 -15.84 -0.38
C GLU A 52 -17.86 -17.01 0.55
N ILE A 53 -16.57 -17.33 0.68
CA ILE A 53 -16.07 -18.40 1.54
C ILE A 53 -15.47 -17.82 2.83
N TRP A 54 -14.58 -16.85 2.70
CA TRP A 54 -13.90 -16.21 3.82
C TRP A 54 -13.42 -14.81 3.44
N TRP A 55 -13.00 -14.03 4.44
CA TRP A 55 -12.47 -12.69 4.24
C TRP A 55 -11.34 -12.35 5.22
N ALA A 56 -10.53 -11.34 4.88
CA ALA A 56 -9.58 -10.72 5.79
C ALA A 56 -9.61 -9.19 5.62
N GLY A 57 -9.65 -8.46 6.73
CA GLY A 57 -9.61 -7.00 6.76
C GLY A 57 -8.20 -6.44 7.00
N GLY A 58 -8.13 -5.11 7.16
CA GLY A 58 -6.92 -4.38 7.54
C GLY A 58 -5.99 -4.05 6.38
N PHE A 59 -6.54 -4.01 5.17
CA PHE A 59 -5.89 -3.39 4.01
C PHE A 59 -6.28 -1.92 3.91
N SER A 60 -5.51 -1.17 3.11
CA SER A 60 -5.85 0.21 2.78
C SER A 60 -7.09 0.31 1.87
N PRO A 61 -7.71 1.50 1.78
CA PRO A 61 -8.80 1.76 0.84
C PRO A 61 -8.49 1.48 -0.64
N GLU A 62 -7.23 1.69 -1.05
CA GLU A 62 -6.80 1.70 -2.44
C GLU A 62 -5.77 0.58 -2.65
N THR A 63 -6.21 -0.53 -3.23
CA THR A 63 -5.39 -1.73 -3.42
C THR A 63 -5.11 -1.98 -4.90
N ILE A 64 -3.84 -2.22 -5.24
CA ILE A 64 -3.38 -2.34 -6.64
C ILE A 64 -2.67 -3.69 -6.88
N GLY A 65 -1.77 -4.09 -5.98
CA GLY A 65 -0.97 -5.31 -6.14
C GLY A 65 -1.82 -6.57 -6.27
N VAL A 66 -1.38 -7.49 -7.14
CA VAL A 66 -2.04 -8.78 -7.36
C VAL A 66 -1.68 -9.75 -6.23
N PRO A 67 -2.65 -10.48 -5.64
CA PRO A 67 -2.35 -11.59 -4.74
C PRO A 67 -1.46 -12.63 -5.43
N VAL A 68 -0.55 -13.26 -4.69
CA VAL A 68 0.31 -14.34 -5.22
C VAL A 68 0.29 -15.53 -4.27
N ALA A 69 0.60 -16.72 -4.76
CA ALA A 69 0.59 -17.94 -3.95
C ALA A 69 1.87 -18.76 -4.14
N GLY A 70 2.26 -19.47 -3.09
CA GLY A 70 3.46 -20.31 -3.08
C GLY A 70 3.59 -21.10 -1.78
N GLN A 71 4.10 -22.33 -1.85
CA GLN A 71 4.18 -23.25 -0.69
C GLN A 71 2.84 -23.45 0.04
N GLY A 72 1.73 -23.47 -0.70
CA GLY A 72 0.40 -23.59 -0.12
C GLY A 72 -0.07 -22.34 0.66
N LEU A 73 0.70 -21.26 0.70
CA LEU A 73 0.31 -19.98 1.29
C LEU A 73 -0.16 -19.00 0.22
N LEU A 74 -1.10 -18.15 0.60
CA LEU A 74 -1.52 -16.97 -0.15
C LEU A 74 -0.86 -15.74 0.45
N PHE A 75 -0.25 -14.91 -0.39
CA PHE A 75 0.40 -13.65 -0.03
C PHE A 75 -0.35 -12.48 -0.64
N VAL A 76 -0.78 -11.55 0.20
CA VAL A 76 -1.60 -10.40 -0.22
C VAL A 76 -1.07 -9.14 0.44
N GLY A 77 -0.67 -8.17 -0.38
CA GLY A 77 -0.05 -6.94 0.10
C GLY A 77 -0.72 -5.67 -0.45
N ALA A 78 -0.79 -4.63 0.37
CA ALA A 78 -1.14 -3.28 -0.05
C ALA A 78 -0.34 -2.25 0.74
N ALA A 79 0.13 -1.20 0.07
CA ALA A 79 0.63 -0.01 0.74
C ALA A 79 -0.51 0.72 1.49
N ALA A 80 -0.15 1.53 2.49
CA ALA A 80 -1.06 2.48 3.10
C ALA A 80 -1.47 3.58 2.11
N VAL A 81 -2.45 4.38 2.51
CA VAL A 81 -2.91 5.57 1.78
C VAL A 81 -1.72 6.41 1.30
N ALA A 82 -1.84 6.91 0.07
CA ALA A 82 -0.83 7.70 -0.63
C ALA A 82 0.48 6.92 -0.94
N GLY A 83 0.37 5.60 -1.12
CA GLY A 83 1.50 4.77 -1.57
C GLY A 83 2.56 4.54 -0.49
N ARG A 84 2.16 4.60 0.78
CA ARG A 84 3.07 4.53 1.91
C ARG A 84 3.39 3.08 2.24
N GLY A 85 4.62 2.67 1.94
CA GLY A 85 5.06 1.28 2.07
C GLY A 85 5.54 0.86 3.46
N ASP A 86 5.75 1.81 4.38
CA ASP A 86 6.22 1.57 5.75
C ASP A 86 5.25 2.16 6.79
N GLU A 87 5.15 1.51 7.95
CA GLU A 87 4.24 1.87 9.05
C GLU A 87 4.52 3.25 9.65
N GLU A 88 5.78 3.67 9.69
CA GLU A 88 6.17 4.96 10.26
C GLU A 88 6.08 6.08 9.21
N TRP A 89 5.31 7.10 9.52
CA TRP A 89 5.45 8.40 8.87
C TRP A 89 6.46 9.21 9.67
N ASP A 90 7.63 9.51 9.09
CA ASP A 90 8.62 10.39 9.72
C ASP A 90 8.18 11.86 9.62
N ALA A 91 7.10 12.16 10.34
CA ALA A 91 6.49 13.49 10.40
C ALA A 91 7.49 14.55 10.90
N PRO A 92 8.37 14.27 11.89
CA PRO A 92 9.45 15.18 12.26
C PRO A 92 10.39 15.52 11.11
N ARG A 93 10.80 14.54 10.30
CA ARG A 93 11.66 14.80 9.14
C ARG A 93 10.94 15.61 8.07
N THR A 94 9.69 15.29 7.75
CA THR A 94 8.95 16.05 6.73
C THR A 94 8.67 17.48 7.20
N TRP A 95 8.39 17.70 8.48
CA TRP A 95 8.28 19.03 9.07
C TRP A 95 9.58 19.83 8.92
N LYS A 96 10.72 19.23 9.27
CA LYS A 96 12.04 19.87 9.09
C LYS A 96 12.28 20.28 7.64
N ILE A 97 11.95 19.42 6.67
CA ILE A 97 12.09 19.74 5.24
C ILE A 97 11.18 20.90 4.85
N ILE A 98 9.93 20.91 5.33
CA ILE A 98 8.95 21.97 5.05
C ILE A 98 9.42 23.31 5.62
N VAL A 99 9.76 23.37 6.90
CA VAL A 99 10.26 24.59 7.56
C VAL A 99 11.51 25.10 6.84
N GLN A 100 12.51 24.25 6.61
CA GLN A 100 13.74 24.66 5.91
C GLN A 100 13.51 25.27 4.53
N ARG A 101 12.43 24.86 3.85
CA ARG A 101 12.14 25.27 2.48
C ARG A 101 11.20 26.47 2.39
N PHE A 102 10.26 26.60 3.31
CA PHE A 102 9.14 27.53 3.17
C PHE A 102 9.04 28.56 4.29
N ASP A 103 9.59 28.31 5.47
CA ASP A 103 9.61 29.29 6.58
C ASP A 103 10.60 30.42 6.25
N ARG A 104 10.10 31.51 5.67
CA ARG A 104 10.88 32.67 5.25
C ARG A 104 11.15 33.58 6.43
N ASN A 105 10.19 33.72 7.35
CA ASN A 105 10.29 34.63 8.49
C ASN A 105 11.08 34.02 9.68
N ARG A 106 11.39 32.72 9.60
CA ARG A 106 12.15 31.91 10.57
C ARG A 106 11.47 31.79 11.93
N ASP A 107 10.14 31.79 11.97
CA ASP A 107 9.36 31.65 13.20
C ASP A 107 9.03 30.20 13.55
N LYS A 108 9.55 29.24 12.77
CA LYS A 108 9.30 27.79 12.90
C LYS A 108 7.82 27.42 12.76
N GLN A 109 7.07 28.21 12.01
CA GLN A 109 5.72 27.92 11.60
C GLN A 109 5.61 28.13 10.09
N ILE A 110 4.48 27.75 9.51
CA ILE A 110 4.21 28.00 8.09
C ILE A 110 2.97 28.88 7.99
N GLN A 111 3.13 30.11 7.52
CA GLN A 111 1.99 30.96 7.23
C GLN A 111 1.44 30.67 5.83
N ARG A 112 0.16 30.99 5.62
CA ARG A 112 -0.51 30.72 4.35
C ARG A 112 0.19 31.34 3.12
N ASP A 113 0.82 32.50 3.26
CA ASP A 113 1.55 33.17 2.16
C ASP A 113 2.92 32.54 1.88
N GLU A 114 3.45 31.76 2.82
CA GLU A 114 4.67 30.96 2.65
C GLU A 114 4.43 29.66 1.88
N MET A 115 3.18 29.19 1.85
CA MET A 115 2.73 28.05 1.04
C MET A 115 2.72 28.42 -0.46
N THR A 116 3.91 28.44 -1.03
CA THR A 116 4.18 28.79 -2.43
C THR A 116 4.23 27.53 -3.31
N LYS A 117 4.53 27.72 -4.62
CA LYS A 117 4.60 26.62 -5.59
C LYS A 117 5.56 25.53 -5.09
N GLY A 118 5.06 24.30 -5.01
CA GLY A 118 5.82 23.13 -4.55
C GLY A 118 5.62 22.79 -3.06
N PHE A 119 4.88 23.60 -2.31
CA PHE A 119 4.41 23.22 -0.97
C PHE A 119 3.43 22.04 -1.09
N THR A 120 3.66 20.98 -0.32
CA THR A 120 2.88 19.73 -0.41
C THR A 120 3.02 18.92 0.88
N ILE A 121 2.14 17.93 1.08
CA ILE A 121 2.36 16.86 2.04
C ILE A 121 3.42 15.93 1.45
N ILE A 122 4.61 15.90 2.04
CA ILE A 122 5.70 15.05 1.57
C ILE A 122 5.36 13.60 1.91
N LEU A 123 5.11 12.77 0.89
CA LEU A 123 4.77 11.36 1.02
C LEU A 123 6.03 10.48 0.98
N ARG A 124 6.94 10.80 0.05
CA ARG A 124 8.14 10.01 -0.23
C ARG A 124 9.38 10.91 -0.26
N PRO A 125 9.96 11.23 0.91
CA PRO A 125 11.15 12.08 1.00
C PRO A 125 12.41 11.45 0.36
N GLU A 126 12.36 10.17 0.00
CA GLU A 126 13.41 9.46 -0.74
C GLU A 126 13.41 9.73 -2.25
N LEU A 127 12.32 10.31 -2.79
CA LEU A 127 12.20 10.71 -4.20
C LEU A 127 12.69 12.14 -4.42
N SER A 128 13.02 12.46 -5.67
CA SER A 128 13.34 13.84 -6.06
C SER A 128 12.08 14.72 -6.05
N THR A 129 12.21 16.02 -5.78
CA THR A 129 11.05 16.93 -5.59
C THR A 129 10.20 17.17 -6.84
N ASP A 130 10.77 16.90 -8.01
CA ASP A 130 10.12 16.95 -9.32
C ASP A 130 9.32 15.67 -9.64
N ASN A 131 9.50 14.61 -8.84
CA ASN A 131 8.77 13.37 -9.00
C ASN A 131 7.30 13.54 -8.57
N PRO A 132 6.31 13.10 -9.39
CA PRO A 132 4.90 13.25 -9.05
C PRO A 132 4.46 12.48 -7.79
N GLY A 133 5.23 11.48 -7.34
CA GLY A 133 5.00 10.74 -6.09
C GLY A 133 5.73 11.30 -4.88
N TYR A 134 6.51 12.37 -5.02
CA TYR A 134 7.22 12.98 -3.89
C TYR A 134 6.25 13.51 -2.83
N GLY A 135 5.18 14.17 -3.27
CA GLY A 135 4.18 14.77 -2.40
C GLY A 135 2.77 14.65 -2.95
N LEU A 136 1.78 14.83 -2.09
CA LEU A 136 0.38 14.72 -2.46
C LEU A 136 -0.01 15.86 -3.42
N PRO A 137 -0.64 15.56 -4.58
CA PRO A 137 -1.18 16.58 -5.46
C PRO A 137 -2.30 17.37 -4.74
N THR A 138 -2.10 18.66 -4.52
CA THR A 138 -3.09 19.50 -3.82
C THR A 138 -3.98 20.23 -4.83
N ARG A 139 -5.30 20.28 -4.58
CA ARG A 139 -6.25 21.10 -5.38
C ARG A 139 -6.21 22.60 -5.03
N GLY A 140 -5.07 23.09 -4.53
CA GLY A 140 -4.86 24.46 -4.04
C GLY A 140 -4.47 24.51 -2.56
N MET A 141 -3.74 25.56 -2.19
CA MET A 141 -3.16 25.72 -0.85
C MET A 141 -4.21 25.96 0.24
N ASP A 142 -5.35 26.57 -0.08
CA ASP A 142 -6.46 26.73 0.88
C ASP A 142 -7.10 25.38 1.24
N GLY A 143 -7.10 24.43 0.29
CA GLY A 143 -7.52 23.06 0.57
C GLY A 143 -6.56 22.38 1.54
N LEU A 144 -5.26 22.57 1.34
CA LEU A 144 -4.22 22.02 2.21
C LEU A 144 -4.27 22.63 3.62
N MET A 145 -4.49 23.94 3.74
CA MET A 145 -4.67 24.59 5.04
C MET A 145 -5.78 23.94 5.84
N ARG A 146 -6.95 23.67 5.24
CA ARG A 146 -8.06 23.02 5.96
C ARG A 146 -7.71 21.66 6.55
N PHE A 147 -6.69 20.98 6.05
CA PHE A 147 -6.22 19.72 6.63
C PHE A 147 -5.38 19.93 7.88
N PHE A 148 -4.48 20.91 7.85
CA PHE A 148 -3.49 21.13 8.91
C PHE A 148 -3.91 22.16 9.96
N ASP A 149 -4.38 23.32 9.53
CA ASP A 149 -4.76 24.46 10.37
C ASP A 149 -6.09 24.14 11.09
N LYS A 150 -5.97 23.61 12.31
CA LYS A 150 -7.12 23.10 13.09
C LYS A 150 -7.85 24.24 13.78
N ASP A 151 -7.11 25.23 14.24
CA ASP A 151 -7.65 26.40 14.95
C ASP A 151 -8.09 27.53 14.00
N LYS A 152 -7.79 27.38 12.70
CA LYS A 152 -8.14 28.29 11.60
C LYS A 152 -7.45 29.65 11.70
N ASN A 153 -6.28 29.71 12.31
CA ASN A 153 -5.49 30.93 12.47
C ASN A 153 -4.65 31.29 11.22
N ARG A 154 -4.70 30.46 10.17
CA ARG A 154 -3.94 30.56 8.91
C ARG A 154 -2.44 30.32 9.04
N ILE A 155 -2.04 29.62 10.08
CA ILE A 155 -0.67 29.19 10.38
C ILE A 155 -0.71 27.68 10.59
N ILE A 156 0.32 26.98 10.12
CA ILE A 156 0.53 25.57 10.46
C ILE A 156 1.68 25.51 11.45
N THR A 157 1.39 25.02 12.65
CA THR A 157 2.39 24.74 13.68
C THR A 157 2.96 23.33 13.56
N GLU A 158 4.11 23.08 14.21
CA GLU A 158 4.66 21.73 14.31
C GLU A 158 3.65 20.75 14.95
N ALA A 159 2.93 21.19 15.98
CA ALA A 159 1.94 20.36 16.66
C ALA A 159 0.79 19.94 15.74
N GLU A 160 0.26 20.88 14.96
CA GLU A 160 -0.80 20.61 13.98
C GLU A 160 -0.33 19.72 12.84
N TRP A 161 0.91 19.89 12.40
CA TRP A 161 1.56 18.99 11.46
C TRP A 161 1.60 17.56 12.03
N MET A 162 2.19 17.37 13.21
CA MET A 162 2.30 16.05 13.84
C MET A 162 0.93 15.40 14.06
N GLN A 163 -0.06 16.16 14.54
CA GLN A 163 -1.42 15.66 14.75
C GLN A 163 -2.06 15.18 13.44
N THR A 164 -1.92 15.97 12.37
CA THR A 164 -2.48 15.63 11.06
C THR A 164 -1.80 14.41 10.46
N MET A 165 -0.47 14.32 10.55
CA MET A 165 0.29 13.16 10.06
C MET A 165 -0.02 11.87 10.84
N SER A 166 -0.18 11.97 12.16
CA SER A 166 -0.61 10.83 13.00
C SER A 166 -2.01 10.33 12.62
N GLY A 167 -2.92 11.23 12.26
CA GLY A 167 -4.24 10.87 11.73
C GLY A 167 -4.16 10.02 10.47
N PHE A 168 -3.28 10.37 9.52
CA PHE A 168 -3.07 9.57 8.30
C PHE A 168 -2.52 8.17 8.60
N ALA A 169 -1.59 8.05 9.56
CA ALA A 169 -1.06 6.76 9.97
C ALA A 169 -2.14 5.86 10.63
N THR A 170 -3.07 6.46 11.38
CA THR A 170 -4.17 5.75 12.02
C THR A 170 -5.21 5.23 11.01
N GLU A 171 -5.46 5.96 9.92
CA GLU A 171 -6.47 5.60 8.92
C GLU A 171 -6.12 4.36 8.07
N SER A 172 -4.82 4.10 7.87
CA SER A 172 -4.37 2.92 7.13
C SER A 172 -2.90 2.61 7.43
N GLN A 173 -2.60 1.33 7.59
CA GLN A 173 -1.22 0.82 7.61
C GLN A 173 -0.94 0.01 6.34
N PRO A 174 0.31 0.00 5.87
CA PRO A 174 0.72 -0.97 4.86
C PRO A 174 0.62 -2.36 5.47
N THR A 175 0.11 -3.31 4.71
CA THR A 175 -0.19 -4.65 5.21
C THR A 175 0.19 -5.68 4.17
N LEU A 176 1.02 -6.65 4.55
CA LEU A 176 1.26 -7.91 3.85
C LEU A 176 0.82 -9.06 4.73
N LEU A 177 -0.10 -9.89 4.26
CA LEU A 177 -0.54 -11.11 4.94
C LEU A 177 -0.03 -12.35 4.23
N ALA A 178 0.40 -13.35 5.00
CA ALA A 178 0.47 -14.74 4.56
C ALA A 178 -0.66 -15.55 5.17
N ILE A 179 -1.48 -16.20 4.34
CA ILE A 179 -2.69 -16.90 4.75
C ILE A 179 -2.58 -18.37 4.34
N ARG A 180 -2.83 -19.28 5.28
CA ARG A 180 -2.95 -20.72 5.03
C ARG A 180 -4.38 -21.09 4.62
N PRO A 181 -4.59 -22.19 3.88
CA PRO A 181 -5.90 -22.58 3.37
C PRO A 181 -6.85 -23.04 4.49
N GLY A 182 -8.15 -23.12 4.16
CA GLY A 182 -9.18 -23.70 5.02
C GLY A 182 -10.01 -22.71 5.85
N ALA A 183 -9.83 -21.41 5.65
CA ALA A 183 -10.64 -20.39 6.29
C ALA A 183 -12.12 -20.48 5.83
N LYS A 184 -13.05 -20.15 6.73
CA LYS A 184 -14.51 -20.15 6.46
C LYS A 184 -15.23 -18.87 6.88
N ASN A 185 -14.53 -17.90 7.44
CA ASN A 185 -15.06 -16.64 7.98
C ASN A 185 -13.92 -15.59 7.97
N ASP A 186 -13.69 -14.91 9.09
CA ASP A 186 -12.54 -14.02 9.26
C ASP A 186 -11.23 -14.85 9.34
N ALA A 187 -10.50 -14.87 8.23
CA ALA A 187 -9.22 -15.55 8.11
C ALA A 187 -8.13 -14.88 8.97
N ARG A 188 -8.27 -13.59 9.31
CA ARG A 188 -7.25 -12.86 10.07
C ARG A 188 -7.06 -13.43 11.47
N LYS A 189 -8.14 -13.92 12.08
CA LYS A 189 -8.10 -14.50 13.44
C LYS A 189 -7.62 -15.95 13.51
N SER A 190 -7.55 -16.64 12.37
CA SER A 190 -7.51 -18.11 12.36
C SER A 190 -6.49 -18.72 11.39
N HIS A 191 -6.20 -18.03 10.29
CA HIS A 191 -5.46 -18.56 9.16
C HIS A 191 -4.32 -17.65 8.68
N VAL A 192 -4.17 -16.44 9.23
CA VAL A 192 -2.94 -15.64 9.04
C VAL A 192 -1.79 -16.32 9.77
N VAL A 193 -0.73 -16.63 9.03
CA VAL A 193 0.50 -17.27 9.54
C VAL A 193 1.48 -16.20 10.04
N TRP A 194 1.64 -15.13 9.27
CA TRP A 194 2.44 -13.97 9.61
C TRP A 194 1.92 -12.73 8.87
N GLU A 195 2.28 -11.56 9.39
CA GLU A 195 1.94 -10.24 8.84
C GLU A 195 3.19 -9.34 8.86
N ALA A 196 3.32 -8.47 7.86
CA ALA A 196 4.38 -7.46 7.78
C ALA A 196 3.82 -6.10 7.37
N HIS A 197 4.46 -5.03 7.87
CA HIS A 197 4.02 -3.63 7.72
C HIS A 197 5.11 -2.72 7.14
N HIS A 198 6.06 -3.27 6.38
CA HIS A 198 7.18 -2.52 5.84
C HIS A 198 7.56 -2.99 4.43
N GLY A 199 8.13 -2.08 3.65
CA GLY A 199 8.59 -2.37 2.30
C GLY A 199 7.47 -2.64 1.28
N LEU A 200 6.21 -2.33 1.61
CA LEU A 200 5.07 -2.63 0.74
C LEU A 200 5.12 -1.79 -0.55
N PRO A 201 4.93 -2.41 -1.73
CA PRO A 201 4.79 -1.69 -2.99
C PRO A 201 3.43 -0.98 -3.07
N GLU A 202 3.40 0.21 -3.68
CA GLU A 202 2.15 0.90 -4.00
C GLU A 202 1.46 0.25 -5.20
N SER A 203 2.12 0.30 -6.36
CA SER A 203 1.58 -0.22 -7.63
C SER A 203 2.12 -1.61 -8.02
N PRO A 204 3.41 -1.93 -7.84
CA PRO A 204 3.95 -3.23 -8.22
C PRO A 204 3.29 -4.38 -7.46
N SER A 205 3.11 -5.51 -8.15
CA SER A 205 2.72 -6.76 -7.51
C SER A 205 3.94 -7.39 -6.83
N ILE A 206 3.69 -8.12 -5.73
CA ILE A 206 4.72 -8.90 -5.07
C ILE A 206 5.07 -10.09 -5.98
N LEU A 207 6.36 -10.39 -6.10
CA LEU A 207 6.79 -11.60 -6.79
C LEU A 207 7.09 -12.70 -5.76
N TYR A 208 6.38 -13.81 -5.86
CA TYR A 208 6.80 -15.05 -5.22
C TYR A 208 7.71 -15.84 -6.17
N CYS A 209 8.92 -16.18 -5.72
CA CYS A 209 9.82 -17.06 -6.47
C CYS A 209 10.74 -17.82 -5.52
N ARG A 210 10.89 -19.13 -5.73
CA ARG A 210 11.82 -20.01 -4.97
C ARG A 210 11.75 -19.76 -3.45
N GLN A 211 10.55 -19.84 -2.89
CA GLN A 211 10.30 -19.72 -1.45
C GLN A 211 10.59 -18.32 -0.87
N LYS A 212 10.76 -17.31 -1.72
CA LYS A 212 11.01 -15.92 -1.34
C LYS A 212 9.95 -15.01 -1.93
N LEU A 213 9.72 -13.89 -1.26
CA LEU A 213 8.92 -12.77 -1.75
C LEU A 213 9.84 -11.62 -2.09
N TYR A 214 9.61 -10.98 -3.23
CA TYR A 214 10.33 -9.80 -3.67
C TYR A 214 9.35 -8.63 -3.78
N LEU A 215 9.61 -7.60 -2.99
CA LEU A 215 8.82 -6.39 -2.91
C LEU A 215 9.66 -5.26 -3.50
N LEU A 216 9.22 -4.73 -4.64
CA LEU A 216 9.87 -3.62 -5.32
C LEU A 216 9.03 -2.37 -5.12
N ARG A 217 9.57 -1.37 -4.43
CA ARG A 217 8.89 -0.09 -4.19
C ARG A 217 9.68 1.10 -4.68
N ASP A 218 8.97 2.23 -4.75
CA ASP A 218 9.51 3.51 -5.17
C ASP A 218 10.78 3.93 -4.41
N GLY A 219 11.61 4.72 -5.07
CA GLY A 219 12.94 5.06 -4.62
C GLY A 219 13.97 3.95 -4.86
N GLY A 220 13.58 2.90 -5.60
CA GLY A 220 14.43 1.79 -6.02
C GLY A 220 14.77 0.84 -4.89
N ARG A 221 13.84 0.61 -3.96
CA ARG A 221 14.06 -0.30 -2.83
C ARG A 221 13.50 -1.67 -3.15
N LEU A 222 14.39 -2.66 -3.20
CA LEU A 222 14.05 -4.07 -3.33
C LEU A 222 14.19 -4.73 -1.95
N THR A 223 13.10 -5.30 -1.46
CA THR A 223 13.08 -6.09 -0.22
C THR A 223 12.82 -7.54 -0.55
N CYS A 224 13.60 -8.44 0.05
CA CYS A 224 13.41 -9.87 -0.07
C CYS A 224 13.04 -10.48 1.27
N LEU A 225 11.92 -11.20 1.32
CA LEU A 225 11.43 -11.89 2.51
C LEU A 225 11.43 -13.40 2.29
N GLU A 226 11.67 -14.17 3.35
CA GLU A 226 11.38 -15.60 3.38
C GLU A 226 9.86 -15.81 3.37
N ALA A 227 9.33 -16.55 2.39
CA ALA A 227 7.88 -16.66 2.20
C ALA A 227 7.18 -17.43 3.34
N ALA A 228 7.87 -18.35 4.00
CA ALA A 228 7.27 -19.14 5.07
C ALA A 228 7.08 -18.34 6.38
N THR A 229 7.93 -17.35 6.64
CA THR A 229 8.02 -16.67 7.95
C THR A 229 7.82 -15.15 7.87
N GLY A 230 7.95 -14.55 6.69
CA GLY A 230 7.97 -13.11 6.50
C GLY A 230 9.29 -12.44 6.91
N LYS A 231 10.29 -13.21 7.33
CA LYS A 231 11.58 -12.67 7.78
C LYS A 231 12.32 -12.00 6.63
N GLU A 232 12.81 -10.78 6.85
CA GLU A 232 13.66 -10.08 5.89
C GLU A 232 14.98 -10.83 5.70
N ILE A 233 15.30 -11.15 4.45
CA ILE A 233 16.57 -11.72 4.03
C ILE A 233 17.54 -10.61 3.68
N PHE A 234 17.09 -9.66 2.85
CA PHE A 234 17.85 -8.46 2.51
C PHE A 234 16.93 -7.30 2.11
N ARG A 235 17.48 -6.10 2.17
CA ARG A 235 16.88 -4.87 1.66
C ARG A 235 17.95 -4.00 1.03
N GLU A 236 17.79 -3.68 -0.25
CA GLU A 236 18.81 -2.99 -1.03
C GLU A 236 18.22 -1.90 -1.93
N ARG A 237 19.08 -0.99 -2.38
CA ARG A 237 18.73 0.04 -3.37
C ARG A 237 19.29 -0.35 -4.74
N ILE A 238 18.43 -0.57 -5.73
CA ILE A 238 18.80 -1.12 -7.05
C ILE A 238 19.21 -0.05 -8.09
N GLY A 239 19.67 1.12 -7.63
CA GLY A 239 20.31 2.14 -8.47
C GLY A 239 19.38 3.13 -9.19
N ALA A 240 18.13 2.79 -9.51
CA ALA A 240 17.18 3.74 -10.09
C ALA A 240 16.27 4.36 -9.01
N SER A 241 16.49 5.63 -8.68
CA SER A 241 15.79 6.36 -7.59
C SER A 241 14.44 6.96 -7.98
N GLY A 242 13.69 6.28 -8.84
CA GLY A 242 12.44 6.77 -9.42
C GLY A 242 11.17 6.12 -8.84
N GLN A 243 10.06 6.37 -9.52
CA GLN A 243 8.84 5.60 -9.32
C GLN A 243 8.94 4.23 -10.00
N TYR A 244 8.36 3.22 -9.37
CA TYR A 244 8.24 1.86 -9.86
C TYR A 244 6.77 1.49 -9.92
N ALA A 245 6.26 1.35 -11.14
CA ALA A 245 4.93 0.82 -11.41
C ALA A 245 4.96 -0.59 -12.01
N ALA A 246 6.14 -1.05 -12.46
CA ALA A 246 6.32 -2.37 -13.01
C ALA A 246 6.54 -3.40 -11.89
N SER A 247 5.93 -4.57 -12.04
CA SER A 247 6.14 -5.70 -11.12
C SER A 247 7.44 -6.42 -11.47
N PRO A 248 8.25 -6.84 -10.49
CA PRO A 248 9.43 -7.65 -10.76
C PRO A 248 9.03 -9.02 -11.32
N ILE A 249 9.89 -9.59 -12.15
CA ILE A 249 9.71 -10.93 -12.73
C ILE A 249 10.93 -11.82 -12.45
N ALA A 250 10.72 -13.13 -12.44
CA ALA A 250 11.80 -14.10 -12.39
C ALA A 250 12.10 -14.64 -13.79
N ALA A 251 13.38 -14.68 -14.17
CA ALA A 251 13.86 -15.25 -15.42
C ALA A 251 15.12 -16.10 -15.15
N GLY A 252 14.96 -17.42 -15.15
CA GLY A 252 16.02 -18.35 -14.76
C GLY A 252 16.42 -18.15 -13.29
N ASP A 253 17.69 -17.79 -13.07
CA ASP A 253 18.23 -17.48 -11.74
C ASP A 253 18.14 -15.98 -11.39
N ASN A 254 17.67 -15.15 -12.31
CA ASN A 254 17.65 -13.70 -12.17
C ASN A 254 16.28 -13.18 -11.77
N ILE A 255 16.28 -12.10 -10.98
CA ILE A 255 15.12 -11.23 -10.79
C ILE A 255 15.34 -9.99 -11.66
N ILE A 256 14.35 -9.63 -12.47
CA ILE A 256 14.35 -8.44 -13.33
C ILE A 256 13.37 -7.44 -12.69
N ALA A 257 13.86 -6.24 -12.36
CA ALA A 257 13.18 -5.21 -11.59
C ALA A 257 13.49 -3.82 -12.15
#